data_AF-A0A4U7AX15-F1
#
_entry.id   AF-A0A4U7AX15-F1
#
_cell.length_a   1.000
_cell.length_b   1.000
_cell.length_c   1.000
_cell.angle_alpha   90.00
_cell.angle_beta   90.00
_cell.angle_gamma   90.00
#
_symmetry.space_group_name_H-M   'P 1'
#
loop_
_entity.id
_entity.type
_entity.pdbx_description
1 polymer ?
#
loop_
_entity_poly.entity_id
_entity_poly.type
_entity_poly.pdbx_seq_one_letter_code
_entity_poly.pdbx_strand_id
1 'polypeptide(L)' 'MPGRTSPLEKFGQAVAKCSVESAAYGKCVVGEYQNVRKDMCVQEFMRLKNCYLR' A
#
# COMPACT_ATOMS: atom_id res chain seq x y z
N MET A 1 -11.00 0.82 -26.42
CA MET A 1 -9.69 0.15 -26.22
C MET A 1 -9.45 0.07 -24.73
N PRO A 2 -9.23 -1.10 -24.10
CA PRO A 2 -8.84 -1.11 -22.70
C PRO A 2 -7.42 -0.53 -22.67
N GLY A 3 -7.35 0.77 -22.34
CA GLY A 3 -6.09 1.47 -22.15
C GLY A 3 -5.28 0.67 -21.14
N ARG A 4 -4.01 0.42 -21.46
CA ARG A 4 -3.06 -0.26 -20.57
C ARG A 4 -3.13 0.45 -19.23
N THR A 5 -3.87 -0.10 -18.26
CA THR A 5 -3.96 0.49 -16.93
C THR A 5 -2.54 0.55 -16.42
N SER A 6 -2.07 1.78 -16.18
CA SER A 6 -0.69 1.99 -15.79
C SER A 6 -0.44 1.16 -14.53
N PRO A 7 0.76 0.61 -14.32
CA PRO A 7 1.07 -0.13 -13.08
C PRO A 7 0.66 0.66 -11.83
N LEU A 8 0.75 2.00 -11.91
CA LEU A 8 0.26 2.94 -10.90
C LEU A 8 -1.26 2.90 -10.68
N GLU A 9 -2.07 2.77 -11.73
CA GLU A 9 -3.53 2.64 -11.61
C GLU A 9 -3.93 1.27 -11.08
N LYS A 10 -3.26 0.19 -11.51
CA LYS A 10 -3.48 -1.14 -10.92
C LYS A 10 -3.13 -1.15 -9.44
N PHE A 11 -2.06 -0.44 -9.09
CA PHE A 11 -1.70 -0.22 -7.71
C PHE A 11 -2.80 0.61 -7.02
N GLY A 12 -3.18 1.78 -7.53
CA GLY A 12 -4.25 2.61 -6.97
C GLY A 12 -5.58 1.88 -6.77
N GLN A 13 -6.01 1.03 -7.71
CA GLN A 13 -7.22 0.22 -7.59
C GLN A 13 -7.13 -0.84 -6.50
N ALA A 14 -5.98 -1.46 -6.33
CA ALA A 14 -5.79 -2.47 -5.29
C ALA A 14 -5.51 -1.84 -3.91
N VAL A 15 -4.87 -0.67 -3.86
CA VAL A 15 -4.86 0.23 -2.69
C VAL A 15 -6.29 0.61 -2.31
N ALA A 16 -7.13 0.96 -3.28
CA ALA A 16 -8.53 1.31 -3.03
C ALA A 16 -9.36 0.13 -2.51
N LYS A 17 -9.14 -1.09 -3.04
CA LYS A 17 -9.75 -2.32 -2.50
C LYS A 17 -9.32 -2.61 -1.06
N CYS A 18 -8.06 -2.32 -0.73
CA CYS A 18 -7.45 -2.54 0.58
C CYS A 18 -7.23 -1.21 1.32
N SER A 19 -8.19 -0.30 1.22
CA SER A 19 -8.01 1.10 1.62
C SER A 19 -7.69 1.26 3.11
N VAL A 20 -8.18 0.35 3.95
CA VAL A 20 -7.93 0.34 5.40
C VAL A 20 -6.46 -0.01 5.69
N GLU A 21 -5.97 -1.10 5.11
CA GLU A 21 -4.59 -1.57 5.26
C GLU A 21 -3.61 -0.59 4.61
N SER A 22 -4.00 0.00 3.48
CA SER A 22 -3.22 1.02 2.78
C SER A 22 -3.08 2.30 3.60
N ALA A 23 -4.18 2.74 4.22
CA ALA A 23 -4.18 3.90 5.11
C ALA A 23 -3.33 3.62 6.35
N ALA A 24 -3.40 2.42 6.93
CA ALA A 24 -2.56 2.03 8.06
C ALA A 24 -1.07 2.03 7.70
N TYR A 25 -0.70 1.45 6.54
CA TYR A 25 0.67 1.47 6.04
C TYR A 25 1.15 2.90 5.77
N GLY A 26 0.35 3.71 5.08
CA GLY A 26 0.64 5.11 4.82
C GLY A 26 0.80 5.94 6.09
N LYS A 27 -0.04 5.70 7.11
CA LYS A 27 0.03 6.39 8.40
C LYS A 27 1.32 6.08 9.16
N CYS A 28 1.79 4.83 9.10
CA CYS A 28 3.08 4.44 9.67
C CYS A 28 4.25 5.10 8.94
N VAL A 29 4.25 5.09 7.60
CA VAL A 29 5.30 5.71 6.78
C VAL A 29 5.33 7.23 6.92
N VAL A 30 4.16 7.89 6.96
CA VAL A 30 4.07 9.35 7.13
C VAL A 30 4.46 9.76 8.55
N GLY A 31 4.07 8.98 9.56
CA GLY A 31 4.47 9.23 10.96
C GLY A 31 5.98 9.17 11.15
N GLU A 32 6.65 8.26 10.44
CA GLU A 32 8.10 8.05 10.51
C GLU A 32 8.81 8.52 9.23
N TYR A 33 8.25 9.50 8.49
CA TYR A 33 8.75 9.89 7.17
C TYR A 33 10.22 10.32 7.16
N GLN A 34 10.70 10.91 8.25
CA GLN A 34 12.09 11.34 8.41
C GLN A 34 13.06 10.19 8.73
N ASN A 35 12.57 9.11 9.32
CA ASN A 35 13.39 7.99 9.79
C ASN A 35 12.88 6.66 9.23
N VAL A 36 12.23 6.66 8.06
CA VAL A 36 11.63 5.46 7.53
C VAL A 36 12.75 4.44 7.24
N ARG A 37 12.80 3.40 8.07
CA ARG A 37 13.77 2.31 7.93
C ARG A 37 13.06 1.09 7.36
N LYS A 38 13.85 0.27 6.67
CA LYS A 38 13.41 -1.05 6.22
C LYS A 38 12.81 -1.80 7.43
N ASP A 39 11.66 -2.42 7.21
CA ASP A 39 10.88 -3.20 8.18
C ASP A 39 10.13 -2.44 9.28
N MET A 40 10.18 -1.10 9.35
CA MET A 40 9.43 -0.34 10.37
C MET A 40 7.91 -0.50 10.25
N CYS A 41 7.39 -0.51 9.02
CA CYS A 41 5.97 -0.68 8.74
C CYS A 41 5.66 -2.07 8.18
N VAL A 42 6.48 -3.08 8.49
CA VAL A 42 6.37 -4.42 7.89
C VAL A 42 5.04 -5.10 8.21
N GLN A 43 4.48 -4.88 9.40
CA GLN A 43 3.19 -5.44 9.80
C GLN A 43 2.05 -4.94 8.90
N GLU A 44 2.00 -3.63 8.67
CA GLU A 44 0.97 -3.02 7.83
C GLU A 44 1.21 -3.31 6.35
N PHE A 45 2.48 -3.38 5.93
CA PHE A 45 2.85 -3.82 4.59
C PHE A 45 2.43 -5.28 4.32
N MET A 46 2.59 -6.19 5.30
CA MET A 46 2.18 -7.58 5.17
C MET A 46 0.66 -7.72 5.11
N ARG A 47 -0.09 -6.91 5.87
CA ARG A 47 -1.56 -6.85 5.76
C ARG A 47 -2.00 -6.34 4.39
N LEU A 48 -1.41 -5.24 3.93
CA LEU A 48 -1.65 -4.68 2.61
C LEU A 48 -1.36 -5.71 1.51
N LYS A 49 -0.20 -6.38 1.60
CA LYS A 49 0.20 -7.45 0.67
C LYS A 49 -0.79 -8.61 0.68
N ASN A 50 -1.24 -9.07 1.85
CA ASN A 50 -2.23 -10.14 1.94
C ASN A 50 -3.56 -9.76 1.32
N CYS A 51 -3.98 -8.49 1.45
CA CYS A 51 -5.19 -8.01 0.81
C CYS A 51 -5.01 -7.86 -0.71
N TYR A 52 -3.82 -7.47 -1.19
CA TYR A 52 -3.46 -7.45 -2.61
C TYR A 52 -3.39 -8.82 -3.28
N LEU A 53 -2.96 -9.84 -2.53
CA LEU A 53 -2.80 -11.22 -3.01
C LEU A 53 -4.09 -12.04 -2.90
N ARG A 54 -5.15 -11.47 -2.34
CA ARG A 54 -6.49 -12.06 -2.25
C ARG A 54 -7.28 -11.84 -3.53
#